data_AF-A0A0M4DRJ8-F1
#
_entry.id   AF-A0A0M4DRJ8-F1
#
_cell.length_a   1.000
_cell.length_b   1.000
_cell.length_c   1.000
_cell.angle_alpha   90.00
_cell.angle_beta   90.00
_cell.angle_gamma   90.00
#
_symmetry.space_group_name_H-M   'P 1'
#
loop_
_entity.id
_entity.type
_entity.pdbx_description
1 polymer ?
#
loop_
_entity_poly.entity_id
_entity_poly.type
_entity_poly.pdbx_seq_one_letter_code
_entity_poly.pdbx_strand_id
1 'polypeptide(L)'
;MTDRPGPQLPDEPEGSAEQIPAPAAMPVVSAKKAERPSPRLDVSYTPVSNGMDYLVSVFQHLTEGATPPSARDLKYTVLHLQAATEVLLKARLAREHFSLIFADPTEATHDAWQKGDFKSCGTLDAFDRLRNIARLAIEEDDRKRIKDLSDHRNALQHYGLKHNAYAIESRAARVLDFLIAFIHRHLIPELEPAEAKGVEQDMDSFRLKLKGIETLVKQRMNNLRSELAKVTDVTVKCPDCEQWALVANGRDEGPTCLFCHQVWPQDPESAAANYAWIILGLDNYSAIKDGGDSPVVECPDCEIGALVIEAVTAAGQPDATPLCFSCGTVFKNLIDCEGGCGTVLDIGPDEDAIHICRNCIENRYARF
;
A
#
# COMPACT_ATOMS: atom_id res chain seq x y z
N MET A 1 -24.35 -96.66 10.05
CA MET A 1 -25.48 -97.23 9.30
C MET A 1 -26.72 -97.09 10.20
N THR A 2 -27.32 -95.90 10.36
CA THR A 2 -28.34 -95.23 9.51
C THR A 2 -29.63 -96.04 9.30
N ASP A 3 -30.71 -95.67 10.01
CA ASP A 3 -31.91 -95.04 9.41
C ASP A 3 -32.96 -94.57 10.46
N ARG A 4 -33.41 -93.30 10.32
CA ARG A 4 -34.70 -92.58 10.59
C ARG A 4 -35.70 -92.98 11.73
N PRO A 5 -36.75 -92.17 12.09
CA PRO A 5 -37.03 -90.70 11.95
C PRO A 5 -37.76 -90.00 13.15
N GLY A 6 -37.87 -88.65 13.12
CA GLY A 6 -39.00 -87.82 13.66
C GLY A 6 -38.98 -87.34 15.14
N PRO A 7 -39.94 -86.50 15.60
CA PRO A 7 -39.90 -85.01 15.55
C PRO A 7 -40.19 -84.27 16.91
N GLN A 8 -40.26 -82.92 16.86
CA GLN A 8 -40.96 -81.95 17.75
C GLN A 8 -40.27 -81.26 18.96
N LEU A 9 -40.54 -79.95 19.08
CA LEU A 9 -40.20 -78.94 20.10
C LEU A 9 -40.81 -79.23 21.50
N PRO A 10 -40.31 -78.58 22.59
CA PRO A 10 -41.04 -77.43 23.16
C PRO A 10 -40.20 -76.32 23.84
N ASP A 11 -40.91 -75.22 24.15
CA ASP A 11 -40.56 -73.95 24.82
C ASP A 11 -39.91 -74.04 26.22
N GLU A 12 -39.22 -72.96 26.63
CA GLU A 12 -38.89 -72.67 28.04
C GLU A 12 -38.95 -71.16 28.38
N PRO A 13 -39.14 -70.80 29.68
CA PRO A 13 -40.05 -69.74 30.12
C PRO A 13 -39.41 -68.53 30.85
N GLU A 14 -40.27 -67.55 31.19
CA GLU A 14 -39.99 -66.35 31.99
C GLU A 14 -39.72 -66.62 33.49
N GLY A 15 -38.89 -65.78 34.12
CA GLY A 15 -38.66 -65.76 35.57
C GLY A 15 -38.15 -64.40 36.09
N SER A 16 -38.92 -63.81 37.00
CA SER A 16 -38.80 -62.50 37.68
C SER A 16 -37.67 -62.44 38.75
N ALA A 17 -36.86 -61.37 38.80
CA ALA A 17 -36.94 -60.17 39.68
C ALA A 17 -36.17 -60.24 41.02
N GLU A 18 -35.17 -59.35 41.17
CA GLU A 18 -34.60 -58.91 42.45
C GLU A 18 -34.22 -57.42 42.36
N GLN A 19 -34.69 -56.60 43.31
CA GLN A 19 -34.53 -55.14 43.38
C GLN A 19 -33.49 -54.73 44.42
N ILE A 20 -32.55 -53.82 44.07
CA ILE A 20 -31.86 -52.89 45.01
C ILE A 20 -31.34 -51.66 44.20
N PRO A 21 -31.01 -50.50 44.80
CA PRO A 21 -31.84 -49.39 45.27
C PRO A 21 -31.71 -48.09 44.43
N ALA A 22 -32.62 -47.13 44.64
CA ALA A 22 -32.68 -45.85 43.93
C ALA A 22 -31.50 -44.90 44.24
N PRO A 23 -30.89 -44.23 43.25
CA PRO A 23 -30.01 -43.09 43.47
C PRO A 23 -30.79 -41.76 43.50
N ALA A 24 -30.29 -40.86 44.35
CA ALA A 24 -30.89 -39.59 44.73
C ALA A 24 -31.15 -38.61 43.57
N ALA A 25 -32.24 -37.85 43.68
CA ALA A 25 -32.55 -36.74 42.79
C ALA A 25 -31.48 -35.64 42.90
N MET A 26 -30.75 -35.42 41.81
CA MET A 26 -29.86 -34.27 41.68
C MET A 26 -30.69 -32.99 41.51
N PRO A 27 -30.28 -31.85 42.11
CA PRO A 27 -30.95 -30.59 41.91
C PRO A 27 -30.83 -30.17 40.43
N VAL A 28 -31.96 -29.82 39.82
CA VAL A 28 -32.01 -29.23 38.49
C VAL A 28 -31.32 -27.87 38.56
N VAL A 29 -30.04 -27.84 38.22
CA VAL A 29 -29.33 -26.60 37.93
C VAL A 29 -30.00 -26.03 36.68
N SER A 30 -30.75 -24.95 36.86
CA SER A 30 -31.28 -24.16 35.74
C SER A 30 -30.12 -23.87 34.79
N ALA A 31 -30.16 -24.47 33.61
CA ALA A 31 -29.24 -24.16 32.53
C ALA A 31 -29.31 -22.66 32.30
N LYS A 32 -28.25 -21.93 32.69
CA LYS A 32 -28.06 -20.55 32.27
C LYS A 32 -28.18 -20.57 30.74
N LYS A 33 -29.23 -19.92 30.24
CA LYS A 33 -29.48 -19.71 28.82
C LYS A 33 -28.19 -19.12 28.26
N ALA A 34 -27.46 -19.92 27.47
CA ALA A 34 -26.23 -19.47 26.84
C ALA A 34 -26.54 -18.15 26.11
N GLU A 35 -25.80 -17.10 26.44
CA GLU A 35 -25.89 -15.83 25.72
C GLU A 35 -25.69 -16.14 24.23
N ARG A 36 -26.65 -15.72 23.41
CA ARG A 36 -26.52 -15.88 21.96
C ARG A 36 -25.24 -15.17 21.55
N PRO A 37 -24.35 -15.81 20.76
CA PRO A 37 -23.19 -15.14 20.21
C PRO A 37 -23.65 -13.86 19.53
N SER A 38 -22.94 -12.76 19.75
CA SER A 38 -23.17 -11.50 19.05
C SER A 38 -23.35 -11.79 17.55
N PRO A 39 -24.35 -11.18 16.89
CA PRO A 39 -24.59 -11.45 15.49
C PRO A 39 -23.32 -11.17 14.70
N ARG A 40 -22.91 -12.15 13.89
CA ARG A 40 -21.78 -11.96 12.97
C ARG A 40 -22.17 -10.87 11.99
N LEU A 41 -21.28 -9.91 11.78
CA LEU A 41 -21.47 -8.87 10.77
C LEU A 41 -21.58 -9.53 9.39
N ASP A 42 -22.45 -8.98 8.54
CA ASP A 42 -22.55 -9.39 7.15
C ASP A 42 -21.25 -9.06 6.41
N VAL A 43 -20.86 -9.95 5.50
CA VAL A 43 -19.66 -9.78 4.68
C VAL A 43 -20.01 -8.93 3.47
N SER A 44 -19.39 -7.76 3.35
CA SER A 44 -19.61 -6.83 2.24
C SER A 44 -18.29 -6.30 1.71
N TYR A 45 -18.01 -6.55 0.44
CA TYR A 45 -16.85 -6.01 -0.27
C TYR A 45 -17.31 -5.42 -1.61
N THR A 46 -16.90 -4.18 -1.91
CA THR A 46 -17.03 -3.63 -3.26
C THR A 46 -15.95 -4.26 -4.15
N PRO A 47 -16.08 -4.20 -5.49
CA PRO A 47 -15.00 -4.65 -6.36
C PRO A 47 -13.65 -3.99 -6.04
N VAL A 48 -13.62 -2.69 -5.76
CA VAL A 48 -12.39 -1.97 -5.40
C VAL A 48 -11.82 -2.50 -4.09
N SER A 49 -12.61 -2.58 -3.01
CA SER A 49 -12.11 -3.05 -1.71
C SER A 49 -11.66 -4.51 -1.74
N ASN A 50 -12.31 -5.36 -2.54
CA ASN A 50 -11.90 -6.75 -2.76
C ASN A 50 -10.56 -6.83 -3.53
N GLY A 51 -10.37 -5.97 -4.53
CA GLY A 51 -9.11 -5.89 -5.27
C GLY A 51 -7.95 -5.45 -4.38
N MET A 52 -8.19 -4.48 -3.49
CA MET A 52 -7.21 -4.01 -2.51
C MET A 52 -6.91 -5.07 -1.45
N ASP A 53 -7.91 -5.79 -0.94
CA ASP A 53 -7.72 -6.89 0.02
C ASP A 53 -6.80 -8.00 -0.54
N TYR A 54 -6.97 -8.36 -1.82
CA TYR A 54 -6.02 -9.27 -2.48
C TYR A 54 -4.60 -8.72 -2.51
N LEU A 55 -4.41 -7.40 -2.69
CA LEU A 55 -3.09 -6.78 -2.60
C LEU A 55 -2.54 -6.80 -1.17
N VAL A 56 -3.36 -6.56 -0.15
CA VAL A 56 -2.95 -6.73 1.26
C VAL A 56 -2.36 -8.12 1.45
N SER A 57 -3.03 -9.15 0.94
CA SER A 57 -2.53 -10.53 1.02
C SER A 57 -1.24 -10.75 0.21
N VAL A 58 -1.10 -10.14 -0.97
CA VAL A 58 0.15 -10.17 -1.75
C VAL A 58 1.32 -9.63 -0.93
N PHE A 59 1.14 -8.47 -0.29
CA PHE A 59 2.17 -7.86 0.56
C PHE A 59 2.50 -8.75 1.76
N GLN A 60 1.49 -9.29 2.46
CA GLN A 60 1.72 -10.22 3.58
C GLN A 60 2.61 -11.40 3.16
N HIS A 61 2.32 -12.05 2.03
CA HIS A 61 3.14 -13.17 1.54
C HIS A 61 4.56 -12.76 1.12
N LEU A 62 4.75 -11.52 0.65
CA LEU A 62 6.06 -11.03 0.25
C LEU A 62 6.91 -10.51 1.42
N THR A 63 6.31 -10.03 2.52
CA THR A 63 7.03 -9.28 3.56
C THR A 63 6.93 -9.85 4.97
N GLU A 64 5.92 -10.67 5.30
CA GLU A 64 5.68 -11.12 6.69
C GLU A 64 6.08 -12.59 6.91
N GLY A 65 6.49 -13.29 5.85
CA GLY A 65 6.91 -14.70 5.86
C GLY A 65 8.43 -14.89 5.92
N ALA A 66 8.90 -16.01 5.33
CA ALA A 66 10.32 -16.27 5.20
C ALA A 66 11.00 -15.22 4.31
N THR A 67 12.28 -14.91 4.57
CA THR A 67 13.10 -14.04 3.72
C THR A 67 14.30 -14.84 3.19
N PRO A 68 14.40 -15.13 1.88
CA PRO A 68 13.44 -14.77 0.81
C PRO A 68 12.11 -15.56 0.91
N PRO A 69 11.03 -15.11 0.22
CA PRO A 69 9.71 -15.74 0.26
C PRO A 69 9.75 -17.23 -0.05
N SER A 70 8.98 -18.03 0.70
CA SER A 70 8.92 -19.48 0.48
C SER A 70 8.18 -19.83 -0.82
N ALA A 71 8.32 -21.07 -1.28
CA ALA A 71 7.53 -21.57 -2.43
C ALA A 71 6.01 -21.47 -2.19
N ARG A 72 5.56 -21.61 -0.94
CA ARG A 72 4.15 -21.45 -0.59
C ARG A 72 3.74 -19.99 -0.71
N ASP A 73 4.56 -19.08 -0.21
CA ASP A 73 4.30 -17.64 -0.27
C ASP A 73 4.24 -17.17 -1.71
N LEU A 74 5.24 -17.51 -2.54
CA LEU A 74 5.25 -17.17 -3.96
C LEU A 74 4.04 -17.73 -4.72
N LYS A 75 3.57 -18.93 -4.36
CA LYS A 75 2.33 -19.48 -4.94
C LYS A 75 1.15 -18.55 -4.64
N TYR A 76 0.92 -18.19 -3.38
CA TYR A 76 -0.22 -17.33 -3.03
C TYR A 76 -0.05 -15.89 -3.48
N THR A 77 1.18 -15.36 -3.52
CA THR A 77 1.49 -14.09 -4.18
C THR A 77 0.99 -14.10 -5.62
N VAL A 78 1.34 -15.10 -6.44
CA VAL A 78 0.90 -15.14 -7.85
C VAL A 78 -0.62 -15.27 -7.98
N LEU A 79 -1.24 -16.11 -7.15
CA LEU A 79 -2.69 -16.33 -7.18
C LEU A 79 -3.45 -15.05 -6.82
N HIS A 80 -3.10 -14.42 -5.70
CA HIS A 80 -3.77 -13.21 -5.22
C HIS A 80 -3.43 -11.99 -6.09
N LEU A 81 -2.22 -11.90 -6.62
CA LEU A 81 -1.85 -10.81 -7.54
C LEU A 81 -2.62 -10.88 -8.85
N GLN A 82 -2.87 -12.08 -9.39
CA GLN A 82 -3.73 -12.22 -10.58
C GLN A 82 -5.17 -11.82 -10.27
N ALA A 83 -5.70 -12.22 -9.11
CA ALA A 83 -7.04 -11.83 -8.67
C ALA A 83 -7.16 -10.31 -8.49
N ALA A 84 -6.21 -9.69 -7.78
CA ALA A 84 -6.12 -8.23 -7.64
C ALA A 84 -6.08 -7.54 -9.01
N THR A 85 -5.22 -8.01 -9.92
CA THR A 85 -5.09 -7.44 -11.26
C THR A 85 -6.42 -7.48 -12.02
N GLU A 86 -7.08 -8.63 -12.02
CA GLU A 86 -8.36 -8.78 -12.72
C GLU A 86 -9.45 -7.89 -12.12
N VAL A 87 -9.58 -7.89 -10.80
CA VAL A 87 -10.64 -7.18 -10.10
C VAL A 87 -10.46 -5.67 -10.23
N LEU A 88 -9.24 -5.13 -10.04
CA LEU A 88 -8.98 -3.69 -10.10
C LEU A 88 -9.11 -3.14 -11.53
N LEU A 89 -8.64 -3.87 -12.56
CA LEU A 89 -8.85 -3.47 -13.95
C LEU A 89 -10.35 -3.44 -14.30
N LYS A 90 -11.11 -4.45 -13.89
CA LYS A 90 -12.57 -4.49 -14.11
C LYS A 90 -13.29 -3.40 -13.34
N ALA A 91 -12.89 -3.13 -12.10
CA ALA A 91 -13.47 -2.06 -11.28
C ALA A 91 -13.28 -0.69 -11.95
N ARG A 92 -12.06 -0.41 -12.46
CA ARG A 92 -11.81 0.80 -13.24
C ARG A 92 -12.62 0.84 -14.53
N LEU A 93 -12.73 -0.28 -15.24
CA LEU A 93 -13.48 -0.36 -16.50
C LEU A 93 -14.99 -0.15 -16.30
N ALA A 94 -15.55 -0.66 -15.20
CA ALA A 94 -16.97 -0.48 -14.87
C ALA A 94 -17.35 1.00 -14.69
N ARG A 95 -16.38 1.86 -14.32
CA ARG A 95 -16.59 3.30 -14.20
C ARG A 95 -16.67 4.02 -15.55
N GLU A 96 -16.12 3.45 -16.61
CA GLU A 96 -16.37 3.94 -17.97
C GLU A 96 -17.80 3.65 -18.41
N HIS A 97 -18.19 2.38 -18.30
CA HIS A 97 -19.56 1.94 -18.51
C HIS A 97 -19.74 0.49 -18.03
N PHE A 98 -20.84 0.20 -17.32
CA PHE A 98 -21.09 -1.13 -16.76
C PHE A 98 -21.15 -2.26 -17.81
N SER A 99 -21.59 -1.98 -19.05
CA SER A 99 -21.63 -3.01 -20.09
C SER A 99 -20.25 -3.52 -20.50
N LEU A 100 -19.20 -2.73 -20.26
CA LEU A 100 -17.84 -3.07 -20.67
C LEU A 100 -17.20 -4.15 -19.79
N ILE A 101 -17.79 -4.51 -18.65
CA ILE A 101 -17.28 -5.64 -17.84
C ILE A 101 -17.89 -6.99 -18.24
N PHE A 102 -18.92 -7.03 -19.09
CA PHE A 102 -19.51 -8.25 -19.62
C PHE A 102 -18.56 -8.91 -20.62
N ALA A 103 -18.55 -10.25 -20.70
CA ALA A 103 -17.78 -10.96 -21.71
C ALA A 103 -18.20 -10.50 -23.12
N ASP A 104 -19.50 -10.45 -23.36
CA ASP A 104 -20.12 -9.82 -24.51
C ASP A 104 -20.92 -8.58 -24.09
N PRO A 105 -20.51 -7.35 -24.47
CA PRO A 105 -21.23 -6.13 -24.12
C PRO A 105 -22.66 -6.05 -24.64
N THR A 106 -23.04 -6.81 -25.68
CA THR A 106 -24.41 -6.77 -26.23
C THR A 106 -25.44 -7.46 -25.33
N GLU A 107 -24.99 -8.35 -24.45
CA GLU A 107 -25.82 -9.06 -23.47
C GLU A 107 -26.01 -8.25 -22.17
N ALA A 108 -25.43 -7.05 -22.09
CA ALA A 108 -25.44 -6.25 -20.88
C ALA A 108 -26.84 -5.71 -20.56
N THR A 109 -27.35 -6.08 -19.39
CA THR A 109 -28.56 -5.49 -18.81
C THR A 109 -28.27 -4.98 -17.40
N HIS A 110 -28.96 -3.91 -17.01
CA HIS A 110 -28.78 -3.31 -15.68
C HIS A 110 -29.16 -4.28 -14.56
N ASP A 111 -30.21 -5.09 -14.75
CA ASP A 111 -30.65 -6.10 -13.79
C ASP A 111 -29.60 -7.20 -13.56
N ALA A 112 -28.99 -7.71 -14.63
CA ALA A 112 -27.92 -8.72 -14.52
C ALA A 112 -26.69 -8.13 -13.82
N TRP A 113 -26.35 -6.88 -14.13
CA TRP A 113 -25.25 -6.18 -13.49
C TRP A 113 -25.47 -5.98 -11.99
N GLN A 114 -26.64 -5.47 -11.57
CA GLN A 114 -26.97 -5.24 -10.16
C GLN A 114 -26.98 -6.53 -9.33
N LYS A 115 -27.35 -7.66 -9.93
CA LYS A 115 -27.36 -8.97 -9.27
C LYS A 115 -26.00 -9.67 -9.30
N GLY A 116 -25.04 -9.18 -10.09
CA GLY A 116 -23.77 -9.87 -10.34
C GLY A 116 -23.94 -11.17 -11.15
N ASP A 117 -25.09 -11.39 -11.78
CA ASP A 117 -25.42 -12.62 -12.48
C ASP A 117 -25.14 -12.48 -13.99
N PHE A 118 -23.85 -12.45 -14.33
CA PHE A 118 -23.40 -12.36 -15.70
C PHE A 118 -22.00 -12.96 -15.88
N LYS A 119 -21.69 -13.35 -17.11
CA LYS A 119 -20.33 -13.72 -17.49
C LYS A 119 -19.50 -12.45 -17.69
N SER A 120 -18.50 -12.22 -16.84
CA SER A 120 -17.58 -11.09 -17.01
C SER A 120 -16.48 -11.37 -18.05
N CYS A 121 -15.89 -10.31 -18.61
CA CYS A 121 -14.76 -10.38 -19.54
C CYS A 121 -13.47 -10.92 -18.86
N GLY A 122 -12.46 -11.33 -19.63
CA GLY A 122 -11.17 -11.74 -19.06
C GLY A 122 -10.30 -10.56 -18.60
N THR A 123 -9.22 -10.84 -17.87
CA THR A 123 -8.24 -9.80 -17.44
C THR A 123 -7.64 -9.04 -18.63
N LEU A 124 -7.24 -9.75 -19.69
CA LEU A 124 -6.65 -9.11 -20.88
C LEU A 124 -7.69 -8.35 -21.69
N ASP A 125 -8.94 -8.82 -21.75
CA ASP A 125 -10.03 -8.06 -22.39
C ASP A 125 -10.28 -6.76 -21.63
N ALA A 126 -10.27 -6.79 -20.29
CA ALA A 126 -10.42 -5.59 -19.47
C ALA A 126 -9.27 -4.60 -19.72
N PHE A 127 -8.02 -5.09 -19.76
CA PHE A 127 -6.86 -4.28 -20.14
C PHE A 127 -7.02 -3.64 -21.53
N ASP A 128 -7.40 -4.44 -22.53
CA ASP A 128 -7.55 -3.97 -23.91
C ASP A 128 -8.67 -2.94 -24.05
N ARG A 129 -9.78 -3.11 -23.31
CA ARG A 129 -10.87 -2.14 -23.27
C ARG A 129 -10.45 -0.85 -22.57
N LEU A 130 -9.73 -0.92 -21.46
CA LEU A 130 -9.16 0.26 -20.79
C LEU A 130 -8.20 1.02 -21.70
N ARG A 131 -7.32 0.33 -22.42
CA ARG A 131 -6.40 0.99 -23.35
C ARG A 131 -7.11 1.57 -24.57
N ASN A 132 -7.95 0.78 -25.24
CA ASN A 132 -8.43 1.14 -26.58
C ASN A 132 -9.74 1.94 -26.55
N ILE A 133 -10.60 1.71 -25.54
CA ILE A 133 -11.90 2.39 -25.39
C ILE A 133 -11.75 3.57 -24.42
N ALA A 134 -11.25 3.31 -23.21
CA ALA A 134 -11.05 4.37 -22.19
C ALA A 134 -9.80 5.23 -22.45
N ARG A 135 -8.96 4.85 -23.42
CA ARG A 135 -7.76 5.58 -23.84
C ARG A 135 -6.76 5.84 -22.71
N LEU A 136 -6.68 4.92 -21.74
CA LEU A 136 -5.68 5.00 -20.69
C LEU A 136 -4.27 4.81 -21.26
N ALA A 137 -3.32 5.60 -20.75
CA ALA A 137 -1.90 5.50 -21.08
C ALA A 137 -1.25 4.31 -20.35
N ILE A 138 -1.56 3.09 -20.82
CA ILE A 138 -0.99 1.83 -20.32
C ILE A 138 -0.26 1.10 -21.44
N GLU A 139 0.92 0.54 -21.13
CA GLU A 139 1.88 0.06 -22.13
C GLU A 139 1.58 -1.38 -22.58
N GLU A 140 1.89 -1.72 -23.84
CA GLU A 140 1.75 -3.11 -24.33
C GLU A 140 2.64 -4.10 -23.54
N ASP A 141 3.77 -3.63 -23.02
CA ASP A 141 4.64 -4.42 -22.16
C ASP A 141 3.95 -4.84 -20.85
N ASP A 142 3.04 -4.02 -20.30
CA ASP A 142 2.24 -4.36 -19.13
C ASP A 142 1.25 -5.48 -19.45
N ARG A 143 0.60 -5.40 -20.62
CA ARG A 143 -0.28 -6.44 -21.13
C ARG A 143 0.42 -7.80 -21.18
N LYS A 144 1.65 -7.82 -21.71
CA LYS A 144 2.47 -9.04 -21.77
C LYS A 144 2.81 -9.58 -20.38
N ARG A 145 3.19 -8.72 -19.43
CA ARG A 145 3.50 -9.11 -18.04
C ARG A 145 2.29 -9.71 -17.33
N ILE A 146 1.10 -9.13 -17.53
CA ILE A 146 -0.17 -9.64 -16.99
C ILE A 146 -0.51 -11.01 -17.60
N LYS A 147 -0.28 -11.19 -18.90
CA LYS A 147 -0.46 -12.49 -19.56
C LYS A 147 0.48 -13.54 -18.97
N ASP A 148 1.76 -13.23 -18.83
CA ASP A 148 2.77 -14.15 -18.27
C ASP A 148 2.40 -14.56 -16.83
N LEU A 149 1.90 -13.63 -16.02
CA LEU A 149 1.41 -13.93 -14.66
C LEU A 149 0.19 -14.86 -14.70
N SER A 150 -0.75 -14.64 -15.62
CA SER A 150 -1.95 -15.47 -15.79
C SER A 150 -1.59 -16.91 -16.19
N ASP A 151 -0.63 -17.07 -17.12
CA ASP A 151 -0.13 -18.38 -17.55
C ASP A 151 0.55 -19.12 -16.37
N HIS A 152 1.33 -18.41 -15.55
CA HIS A 152 1.94 -18.96 -14.35
C HIS A 152 0.92 -19.35 -13.27
N ARG A 153 -0.10 -18.52 -13.04
CA ARG A 153 -1.19 -18.83 -12.13
C ARG A 153 -1.89 -20.13 -12.54
N ASN A 154 -2.22 -20.25 -13.84
CA ASN A 154 -2.85 -21.46 -14.38
C ASN A 154 -1.96 -22.69 -14.17
N ALA A 155 -0.67 -22.59 -14.43
CA ALA A 155 0.26 -23.69 -14.23
C ALA A 155 0.46 -24.07 -12.75
N LEU A 156 0.52 -23.10 -11.84
CA LEU A 156 0.60 -23.35 -10.40
C LEU A 156 -0.66 -24.03 -9.86
N GLN A 157 -1.83 -23.67 -10.40
CA GLN A 157 -3.12 -24.19 -9.94
C GLN A 157 -3.46 -25.56 -10.54
N HIS A 158 -3.10 -25.82 -11.80
CA HIS A 158 -3.61 -26.98 -12.55
C HIS A 158 -2.56 -27.97 -13.02
N TYR A 159 -1.31 -27.54 -13.26
CA TYR A 159 -0.34 -28.35 -14.03
C TYR A 159 0.98 -28.64 -13.30
N GLY A 160 1.17 -28.13 -12.07
CA GLY A 160 2.36 -28.40 -11.27
C GLY A 160 3.62 -27.70 -11.79
N LEU A 161 3.58 -26.37 -11.86
CA LEU A 161 4.69 -25.53 -12.31
C LEU A 161 6.01 -25.83 -11.56
N LYS A 162 7.09 -26.13 -12.30
CA LYS A 162 8.46 -26.23 -11.77
C LYS A 162 9.33 -25.14 -12.37
N HIS A 163 9.42 -24.01 -11.68
CA HIS A 163 10.29 -22.89 -12.04
C HIS A 163 11.15 -22.46 -10.85
N ASN A 164 12.23 -21.75 -11.15
CA ASN A 164 13.04 -21.10 -10.13
C ASN A 164 12.20 -20.03 -9.41
N ALA A 165 12.23 -20.04 -8.07
CA ALA A 165 11.55 -19.09 -7.18
C ALA A 165 11.82 -17.62 -7.56
N TYR A 166 13.08 -17.24 -7.81
CA TYR A 166 13.45 -15.88 -8.22
C TYR A 166 12.77 -15.45 -9.52
N ALA A 167 12.54 -16.40 -10.44
CA ALA A 167 11.90 -16.11 -11.71
C ALA A 167 10.37 -15.93 -11.55
N ILE A 168 9.76 -16.55 -10.54
CA ILE A 168 8.35 -16.34 -10.18
C ILE A 168 8.23 -14.99 -9.47
N GLU A 169 9.08 -14.73 -8.48
CA GLU A 169 9.13 -13.47 -7.73
C GLU A 169 9.33 -12.27 -8.66
N SER A 170 10.31 -12.33 -9.57
CA SER A 170 10.57 -11.25 -10.54
C SER A 170 9.36 -10.97 -11.43
N ARG A 171 8.62 -12.00 -11.87
CA ARG A 171 7.39 -11.79 -12.67
C ARG A 171 6.27 -11.19 -11.84
N ALA A 172 6.08 -11.63 -10.60
CA ALA A 172 5.12 -11.04 -9.69
C ALA A 172 5.45 -9.56 -9.40
N ALA A 173 6.73 -9.25 -9.13
CA ALA A 173 7.20 -7.88 -8.93
C ALA A 173 6.89 -6.98 -10.13
N ARG A 174 7.00 -7.49 -11.37
CA ARG A 174 6.64 -6.72 -12.59
C ARG A 174 5.16 -6.36 -12.70
N VAL A 175 4.27 -7.23 -12.25
CA VAL A 175 2.83 -6.92 -12.28
C VAL A 175 2.44 -6.06 -11.07
N LEU A 176 3.07 -6.27 -9.91
CA LEU A 176 2.88 -5.40 -8.75
C LEU A 176 3.34 -3.96 -9.04
N ASP A 177 4.47 -3.81 -9.74
CA ASP A 177 4.98 -2.53 -10.26
C ASP A 177 3.92 -1.79 -11.10
N PHE A 178 3.33 -2.50 -12.07
CA PHE A 178 2.22 -2.01 -12.88
C PHE A 178 1.01 -1.62 -12.02
N LEU A 179 0.57 -2.48 -11.09
CA LEU A 179 -0.63 -2.22 -10.29
C LEU A 179 -0.47 -0.99 -9.38
N ILE A 180 0.69 -0.81 -8.75
CA ILE A 180 0.96 0.38 -7.94
C ILE A 180 0.80 1.66 -8.77
N ALA A 181 1.34 1.68 -9.99
CA ALA A 181 1.20 2.82 -10.89
C ALA A 181 -0.25 2.98 -11.41
N PHE A 182 -0.91 1.87 -11.77
CA PHE A 182 -2.29 1.86 -12.25
C PHE A 182 -3.27 2.38 -11.20
N ILE A 183 -3.14 1.93 -9.94
CA ILE A 183 -4.02 2.36 -8.85
C ILE A 183 -3.91 3.86 -8.65
N HIS A 184 -2.68 4.37 -8.54
CA HIS A 184 -2.42 5.79 -8.35
C HIS A 184 -2.89 6.65 -9.52
N ARG A 185 -2.53 6.29 -10.76
CA ARG A 185 -2.76 7.15 -11.94
C ARG A 185 -4.14 7.02 -12.56
N HIS A 186 -4.78 5.86 -12.40
CA HIS A 186 -5.97 5.53 -13.18
C HIS A 186 -7.16 5.10 -12.33
N LEU A 187 -6.95 4.48 -11.15
CA LEU A 187 -8.05 4.06 -10.30
C LEU A 187 -8.49 5.18 -9.37
N ILE A 188 -7.62 5.62 -8.46
CA ILE A 188 -7.93 6.61 -7.39
C ILE A 188 -8.62 7.87 -7.92
N PRO A 189 -8.18 8.50 -9.03
CA PRO A 189 -8.80 9.73 -9.54
C PRO A 189 -10.27 9.59 -9.94
N GLU A 190 -10.74 8.37 -10.19
CA GLU A 190 -12.11 8.07 -10.63
C GLU A 190 -12.99 7.53 -9.50
N LEU A 191 -12.44 7.41 -8.29
CA LEU A 191 -13.16 6.92 -7.12
C LEU A 191 -13.93 8.06 -6.44
N GLU A 192 -15.06 7.71 -5.82
CA GLU A 192 -15.74 8.62 -4.91
C GLU A 192 -14.83 8.94 -3.70
N PRO A 193 -14.89 10.15 -3.11
CA PRO A 193 -13.91 10.60 -2.11
C PRO A 193 -13.72 9.64 -0.91
N ALA A 194 -14.79 9.00 -0.44
CA ALA A 194 -14.71 8.04 0.66
C ALA A 194 -14.04 6.72 0.24
N GLU A 195 -14.29 6.23 -0.97
CA GLU A 195 -13.64 5.02 -1.52
C GLU A 195 -12.18 5.33 -1.85
N ALA A 196 -11.89 6.48 -2.45
CA ALA A 196 -10.54 6.98 -2.71
C ALA A 196 -9.69 7.05 -1.43
N LYS A 197 -10.25 7.61 -0.35
CA LYS A 197 -9.57 7.69 0.95
C LYS A 197 -9.23 6.31 1.51
N GLY A 198 -10.14 5.34 1.41
CA GLY A 198 -9.87 3.97 1.84
C GLY A 198 -8.75 3.32 1.04
N VAL A 199 -8.75 3.50 -0.29
CA VAL A 199 -7.68 2.98 -1.16
C VAL A 199 -6.33 3.66 -0.85
N GLU A 200 -6.30 4.97 -0.62
CA GLU A 200 -5.05 5.65 -0.23
C GLU A 200 -4.53 5.16 1.12
N GLN A 201 -5.40 4.88 2.10
CA GLN A 201 -4.98 4.28 3.38
C GLN A 201 -4.32 2.90 3.21
N ASP A 202 -4.86 2.06 2.33
CA ASP A 202 -4.24 0.78 1.97
C ASP A 202 -2.89 1.00 1.27
N MET A 203 -2.84 1.95 0.33
CA MET A 203 -1.61 2.32 -0.37
C MET A 203 -0.53 2.85 0.58
N ASP A 204 -0.88 3.66 1.59
CA ASP A 204 0.04 4.12 2.63
C ASP A 204 0.67 2.93 3.37
N SER A 205 -0.14 1.93 3.73
CA SER A 205 0.37 0.69 4.33
C SER A 205 1.33 -0.06 3.39
N PHE A 206 1.00 -0.12 2.10
CA PHE A 206 1.84 -0.78 1.10
C PHE A 206 3.16 -0.06 0.92
N ARG A 207 3.16 1.28 0.85
CA ARG A 207 4.37 2.11 0.68
C ARG A 207 5.42 1.79 1.75
N LEU A 208 4.99 1.66 3.01
CA LEU A 208 5.82 1.27 4.15
C LEU A 208 6.45 -0.13 4.03
N LYS A 209 5.77 -1.06 3.34
CA LYS A 209 6.22 -2.44 3.14
C LYS A 209 7.10 -2.61 1.89
N LEU A 210 7.09 -1.66 0.94
CA LEU A 210 7.82 -1.78 -0.33
C LEU A 210 9.32 -2.04 -0.16
N LYS A 211 9.95 -1.44 0.86
CA LYS A 211 11.38 -1.65 1.17
C LYS A 211 11.74 -3.11 1.42
N GLY A 212 10.79 -3.92 1.87
CA GLY A 212 10.98 -5.35 2.14
C GLY A 212 10.94 -6.23 0.89
N ILE A 213 10.58 -5.69 -0.28
CA ILE A 213 10.44 -6.45 -1.53
C ILE A 213 11.63 -6.13 -2.44
N GLU A 214 12.80 -6.70 -2.15
CA GLU A 214 14.06 -6.35 -2.82
C GLU A 214 14.00 -6.44 -4.36
N THR A 215 13.33 -7.46 -4.90
CA THR A 215 13.21 -7.65 -6.34
C THR A 215 12.42 -6.51 -7.00
N LEU A 216 11.36 -6.03 -6.34
CA LEU A 216 10.58 -4.87 -6.78
C LEU A 216 11.41 -3.58 -6.68
N VAL A 217 12.11 -3.39 -5.55
CA VAL A 217 12.99 -2.22 -5.34
C VAL A 217 14.04 -2.12 -6.45
N LYS A 218 14.78 -3.21 -6.68
CA LYS A 218 15.83 -3.29 -7.73
C LYS A 218 15.26 -2.96 -9.10
N GLN A 219 14.09 -3.49 -9.45
CA GLN A 219 13.47 -3.23 -10.74
C GLN A 219 13.02 -1.77 -10.90
N ARG A 220 12.24 -1.25 -9.95
CA ARG A 220 11.69 0.11 -10.02
C ARG A 220 12.79 1.16 -10.01
N MET A 221 13.79 1.03 -9.14
CA MET A 221 14.93 1.96 -9.10
C MET A 221 15.77 1.90 -10.39
N ASN A 222 15.88 0.75 -11.04
CA ASN A 222 16.54 0.66 -12.34
C ASN A 222 15.75 1.38 -13.43
N ASN A 223 14.41 1.26 -13.44
CA ASN A 223 13.55 1.96 -14.39
C ASN A 223 13.61 3.48 -14.20
N LEU A 224 13.68 3.94 -12.96
CA LEU A 224 13.71 5.37 -12.60
C LEU A 224 15.10 6.01 -12.69
N ARG A 225 16.16 5.21 -12.89
CA ARG A 225 17.56 5.66 -12.79
C ARG A 225 17.84 6.89 -13.67
N SER A 226 17.39 6.88 -14.92
CA SER A 226 17.64 7.95 -15.89
C SER A 226 16.87 9.23 -15.57
N GLU A 227 15.70 9.13 -14.94
CA GLU A 227 14.91 10.28 -14.51
C GLU A 227 15.48 10.89 -13.24
N LEU A 228 15.78 10.06 -12.23
CA LEU A 228 16.37 10.48 -10.95
C LEU A 228 17.75 11.11 -11.12
N ALA A 229 18.56 10.62 -12.08
CA ALA A 229 19.86 11.20 -12.39
C ALA A 229 19.81 12.68 -12.82
N LYS A 230 18.64 13.20 -13.22
CA LYS A 230 18.46 14.60 -13.64
C LYS A 230 18.14 15.54 -12.49
N VAL A 231 17.80 15.01 -11.32
CA VAL A 231 17.24 15.76 -10.17
C VAL A 231 17.90 15.37 -8.85
N THR A 232 19.14 14.87 -8.90
CA THR A 232 19.85 14.33 -7.72
C THR A 232 20.05 15.35 -6.61
N ASP A 233 20.17 16.63 -6.95
CA ASP A 233 20.39 17.73 -5.99
C ASP A 233 19.18 18.02 -5.11
N VAL A 234 17.98 17.62 -5.56
CA VAL A 234 16.71 17.82 -4.85
C VAL A 234 16.01 16.50 -4.54
N THR A 235 16.71 15.39 -4.70
CA THR A 235 16.21 14.05 -4.40
C THR A 235 16.73 13.60 -3.05
N VAL A 236 15.84 13.17 -2.17
CA VAL A 236 16.14 12.61 -0.85
C VAL A 236 15.57 11.20 -0.71
N LYS A 237 15.93 10.51 0.39
CA LYS A 237 15.30 9.24 0.76
C LYS A 237 13.85 9.50 1.18
N CYS A 238 12.90 8.77 0.59
CA CYS A 238 11.48 8.89 0.91
C CYS A 238 11.19 8.31 2.31
N PRO A 239 10.43 9.00 3.19
CA PRO A 239 10.07 8.48 4.51
C PRO A 239 9.17 7.23 4.43
N ASP A 240 8.34 7.10 3.40
CA ASP A 240 7.39 6.00 3.31
C ASP A 240 8.04 4.72 2.77
N CYS A 241 8.75 4.81 1.64
CA CYS A 241 9.30 3.63 0.97
C CYS A 241 10.82 3.46 1.14
N GLU A 242 11.47 4.41 1.79
CA GLU A 242 12.91 4.41 2.07
C GLU A 242 13.83 4.34 0.84
N GLN A 243 13.33 4.72 -0.33
CA GLN A 243 14.13 4.78 -1.55
C GLN A 243 14.57 6.22 -1.86
N TRP A 244 15.74 6.38 -2.48
CA TRP A 244 16.26 7.65 -3.00
C TRP A 244 15.46 8.12 -4.22
N ALA A 245 14.23 8.55 -3.97
CA ALA A 245 13.27 8.84 -5.02
C ALA A 245 12.25 9.92 -4.65
N LEU A 246 12.35 10.53 -3.45
CA LEU A 246 11.52 11.67 -3.08
C LEU A 246 12.14 12.95 -3.63
N VAL A 247 11.48 13.58 -4.58
CA VAL A 247 11.88 14.84 -5.19
C VAL A 247 11.14 15.96 -4.47
N ALA A 248 11.88 16.85 -3.80
CA ALA A 248 11.32 17.97 -3.05
C ALA A 248 10.55 18.97 -3.95
N ASN A 249 11.09 19.26 -5.14
CA ASN A 249 10.48 20.20 -6.09
C ASN A 249 9.55 19.52 -7.10
N GLY A 250 8.43 18.95 -6.65
CA GLY A 250 7.40 18.46 -7.57
C GLY A 250 6.55 19.55 -8.21
N ARG A 251 6.98 20.82 -8.16
CA ARG A 251 6.24 21.99 -8.67
C ARG A 251 4.86 22.09 -8.03
N ASP A 252 3.81 22.24 -8.84
CA ASP A 252 2.42 22.43 -8.40
C ASP A 252 1.85 21.23 -7.60
N GLU A 253 2.49 20.06 -7.69
CA GLU A 253 2.07 18.83 -6.99
C GLU A 253 2.71 18.67 -5.59
N GLY A 254 3.67 19.53 -5.23
CA GLY A 254 4.46 19.41 -3.99
C GLY A 254 5.44 18.24 -4.02
N PRO A 255 6.09 17.90 -2.88
CA PRO A 255 7.01 16.76 -2.79
C PRO A 255 6.40 15.48 -3.34
N THR A 256 7.16 14.80 -4.19
CA THR A 256 6.67 13.60 -4.88
C THR A 256 7.72 12.50 -4.91
N CYS A 257 7.33 11.30 -4.47
CA CYS A 257 8.16 10.11 -4.58
C CYS A 257 7.94 9.41 -5.91
N LEU A 258 8.94 9.44 -6.80
CA LEU A 258 8.87 8.76 -8.10
C LEU A 258 8.85 7.23 -7.96
N PHE A 259 9.29 6.68 -6.82
CA PHE A 259 9.28 5.24 -6.56
C PHE A 259 7.93 4.73 -6.08
N CYS A 260 7.31 5.33 -5.06
CA CYS A 260 6.08 4.81 -4.46
C CYS A 260 4.81 5.63 -4.79
N HIS A 261 4.95 6.70 -5.56
CA HIS A 261 3.89 7.63 -5.92
C HIS A 261 3.21 8.31 -4.72
N GLN A 262 3.90 8.43 -3.60
CA GLN A 262 3.46 9.33 -2.54
C GLN A 262 3.62 10.77 -3.00
N VAL A 263 2.58 11.57 -2.76
CA VAL A 263 2.55 13.00 -3.03
C VAL A 263 2.14 13.75 -1.78
N TRP A 264 2.68 14.94 -1.58
CA TRP A 264 2.28 15.86 -0.49
C TRP A 264 1.73 17.17 -1.08
N PRO A 265 0.56 17.11 -1.75
CA PRO A 265 0.00 18.28 -2.40
C PRO A 265 -0.45 19.28 -1.34
N GLN A 266 0.06 20.51 -1.44
CA GLN A 266 -0.27 21.60 -0.51
C GLN A 266 0.09 21.32 0.96
N ASP A 267 0.94 20.33 1.23
CA ASP A 267 1.43 20.01 2.58
C ASP A 267 2.92 19.59 2.56
N PRO A 268 3.83 20.43 2.00
CA PRO A 268 5.26 20.16 2.02
C PRO A 268 5.85 20.12 3.43
N GLU A 269 5.23 20.79 4.41
CA GLU A 269 5.61 20.74 5.83
C GLU A 269 5.54 19.32 6.39
N SER A 270 4.46 18.57 6.11
CA SER A 270 4.37 17.17 6.53
C SER A 270 5.43 16.29 5.87
N ALA A 271 5.79 16.54 4.61
CA ALA A 271 6.86 15.81 3.94
C ALA A 271 8.22 16.05 4.62
N ALA A 272 8.53 17.32 4.93
CA ALA A 272 9.74 17.72 5.63
C ALA A 272 9.81 17.11 7.04
N ALA A 273 8.71 17.20 7.81
CA ALA A 273 8.61 16.65 9.15
C ALA A 273 8.77 15.13 9.18
N ASN A 274 8.10 14.41 8.27
CA ASN A 274 8.23 12.96 8.16
C ASN A 274 9.65 12.55 7.75
N TYR A 275 10.28 13.30 6.85
CA TYR A 275 11.66 13.06 6.47
C TYR A 275 12.62 13.24 7.67
N ALA A 276 12.53 14.36 8.38
CA ALA A 276 13.35 14.62 9.56
C ALA A 276 13.19 13.52 10.61
N TRP A 277 11.94 13.13 10.90
CA TRP A 277 11.66 12.11 11.92
C TRP A 277 12.08 10.71 11.50
N ILE A 278 11.66 10.24 10.32
CA ILE A 278 11.81 8.83 9.92
C ILE A 278 13.19 8.55 9.33
N ILE A 279 13.74 9.49 8.54
CA ILE A 279 15.01 9.30 7.83
C ILE A 279 16.19 9.78 8.66
N LEU A 280 16.11 10.98 9.25
CA LEU A 280 17.21 11.54 10.05
C LEU A 280 17.15 11.10 11.51
N GLY A 281 15.99 10.63 12.00
CA GLY A 281 15.80 10.30 13.41
C GLY A 281 15.70 11.53 14.31
N LEU A 282 15.42 12.70 13.74
CA LEU A 282 15.30 13.98 14.44
C LEU A 282 13.83 14.23 14.78
N ASP A 283 13.50 14.35 16.06
CA ASP A 283 12.14 14.70 16.47
C ASP A 283 12.00 16.21 16.71
N ASN A 284 10.90 16.81 16.26
CA ASN A 284 10.62 18.22 16.55
C ASN A 284 10.32 18.42 18.05
N TYR A 285 9.65 17.46 18.68
CA TYR A 285 9.13 17.61 20.04
C TYR A 285 10.22 17.57 21.10
N SER A 286 11.16 16.62 21.04
CA SER A 286 12.23 16.54 22.04
C SER A 286 13.28 17.61 21.79
N ALA A 287 13.57 17.95 20.52
CA ALA A 287 14.39 19.11 20.19
C ALA A 287 13.87 20.40 20.86
N ILE A 288 12.60 20.74 20.66
CA ILE A 288 12.01 21.96 21.24
C ILE A 288 11.91 21.88 22.78
N LYS A 289 11.56 20.71 23.33
CA LYS A 289 11.40 20.53 24.79
C LYS A 289 12.72 20.65 25.55
N ASP A 290 13.81 20.20 24.95
CA ASP A 290 15.15 20.25 25.53
C ASP A 290 15.88 21.57 25.20
N GLY A 291 15.19 22.52 24.55
CA GLY A 291 15.72 23.83 24.19
C GLY A 291 16.67 23.82 22.99
N GLY A 292 16.62 22.77 22.17
CA GLY A 292 17.33 22.67 20.90
C GLY A 292 16.52 23.23 19.72
N ASP A 293 17.20 23.37 18.59
CA ASP A 293 16.63 23.95 17.37
C ASP A 293 15.70 22.95 16.64
N SER A 294 14.64 23.47 16.03
CA SER A 294 13.71 22.67 15.24
C SER A 294 14.43 22.13 13.99
N PRO A 295 14.41 20.81 13.70
CA PRO A 295 15.05 20.24 12.51
C PRO A 295 14.35 20.67 11.20
N VAL A 296 13.12 21.17 11.30
CA VAL A 296 12.39 21.82 10.20
C VAL A 296 12.13 23.28 10.56
N VAL A 297 12.52 24.20 9.67
CA VAL A 297 12.40 25.65 9.86
C VAL A 297 11.71 26.32 8.67
N GLU A 298 11.38 27.60 8.83
CA GLU A 298 10.89 28.45 7.74
C GLU A 298 11.96 28.66 6.67
N CYS A 299 11.59 28.46 5.42
CA CYS A 299 12.47 28.66 4.28
C CYS A 299 12.64 30.16 3.97
N PRO A 300 13.87 30.69 3.89
CA PRO A 300 14.07 32.11 3.59
C PRO A 300 13.67 32.50 2.15
N ASP A 301 13.54 31.54 1.23
CA ASP A 301 13.17 31.80 -0.16
C ASP A 301 11.65 31.84 -0.40
N CYS A 302 10.90 30.94 0.25
CA CYS A 302 9.46 30.78 0.00
C CYS A 302 8.59 30.98 1.24
N GLU A 303 9.19 31.25 2.40
CA GLU A 303 8.50 31.52 3.67
C GLU A 303 7.64 30.35 4.19
N ILE A 304 7.80 29.14 3.61
CA ILE A 304 7.12 27.92 4.05
C ILE A 304 8.00 27.16 5.06
N GLY A 305 7.39 26.64 6.12
CA GLY A 305 8.00 25.81 7.18
C GLY A 305 8.43 24.41 6.74
N ALA A 306 9.14 24.31 5.61
CA ALA A 306 9.52 23.06 4.96
C ALA A 306 11.02 22.98 4.64
N LEU A 307 11.86 23.84 5.24
CA LEU A 307 13.32 23.75 5.12
C LEU A 307 13.88 22.78 6.16
N VAL A 308 14.55 21.73 5.70
CA VAL A 308 15.27 20.79 6.56
C VAL A 308 16.77 21.09 6.48
N ILE A 309 17.35 21.55 7.59
CA ILE A 309 18.76 21.99 7.65
C ILE A 309 19.72 20.82 7.45
N GLU A 310 19.44 19.68 8.07
CA GLU A 310 20.26 18.46 8.00
C GLU A 310 19.84 17.50 6.87
N ALA A 311 19.11 17.99 5.85
CA ALA A 311 18.71 17.13 4.75
C ALA A 311 19.92 16.52 4.04
N VAL A 312 19.78 15.29 3.56
CA VAL A 312 20.80 14.61 2.74
C VAL A 312 20.21 14.32 1.39
N THR A 313 20.80 14.92 0.35
CA THR A 313 20.37 14.73 -1.04
C THR A 313 21.16 13.61 -1.71
N ALA A 314 20.63 13.04 -2.79
CA ALA A 314 21.27 11.96 -3.52
C ALA A 314 22.63 12.38 -4.09
N ALA A 315 22.78 13.68 -4.43
CA ALA A 315 24.04 14.27 -4.87
C ALA A 315 24.99 14.61 -3.71
N GLY A 316 24.46 15.05 -2.56
CA GLY A 316 25.23 15.54 -1.42
C GLY A 316 25.65 14.48 -0.41
N GLN A 317 25.07 13.26 -0.45
CA GLN A 317 25.38 12.21 0.51
C GLN A 317 26.89 11.90 0.64
N PRO A 318 27.40 11.67 1.86
CA PRO A 318 26.67 11.60 3.13
C PRO A 318 26.46 12.97 3.81
N ASP A 319 26.90 14.06 3.20
CA ASP A 319 26.94 15.38 3.83
C ASP A 319 25.57 16.06 3.86
N ALA A 320 25.34 16.86 4.90
CA ALA A 320 24.14 17.68 5.01
C ALA A 320 24.11 18.74 3.90
N THR A 321 22.96 18.86 3.27
CA THR A 321 22.62 19.74 2.17
C THR A 321 21.25 20.34 2.48
N PRO A 322 21.20 21.51 3.15
CA PRO A 322 19.93 22.13 3.54
C PRO A 322 19.00 22.29 2.33
N LEU A 323 17.80 21.72 2.43
CA LEU A 323 16.86 21.60 1.32
C LEU A 323 15.46 21.99 1.77
N CYS A 324 14.82 22.88 1.00
CA CYS A 324 13.40 23.15 1.17
C CYS A 324 12.55 22.14 0.40
N PHE A 325 11.63 21.47 1.10
CA PHE A 325 10.65 20.55 0.53
C PHE A 325 9.47 21.28 -0.12
N SER A 326 9.35 22.61 0.02
CA SER A 326 8.33 23.38 -0.70
C SER A 326 8.84 23.89 -2.05
N CYS A 327 9.86 24.75 -2.06
CA CYS A 327 10.36 25.36 -3.30
C CYS A 327 11.51 24.59 -3.96
N GLY A 328 12.12 23.63 -3.26
CA GLY A 328 13.27 22.88 -3.77
C GLY A 328 14.60 23.61 -3.73
N THR A 329 14.68 24.80 -3.13
CA THR A 329 15.97 25.49 -2.99
C THR A 329 16.91 24.66 -2.14
N VAL A 330 18.13 24.49 -2.65
CA VAL A 330 19.28 23.95 -1.93
C VAL A 330 20.13 25.12 -1.44
N PHE A 331 20.28 25.25 -0.13
CA PHE A 331 21.06 26.32 0.48
C PHE A 331 22.48 25.85 0.80
N LYS A 332 23.43 26.80 0.74
CA LYS A 332 24.85 26.53 1.05
C LYS A 332 25.32 27.24 2.32
N ASN A 333 24.82 28.45 2.55
CA ASN A 333 25.27 29.32 3.62
C ASN A 333 24.05 29.82 4.40
N LEU A 334 23.55 28.95 5.27
CA LEU A 334 22.50 29.33 6.21
C LEU A 334 23.13 29.81 7.52
N ILE A 335 22.64 30.93 8.03
CA ILE A 335 23.01 31.44 9.34
C ILE A 335 21.75 31.77 10.14
N ASP A 336 21.88 31.73 11.46
CA ASP A 336 20.85 32.25 12.34
C ASP A 336 20.87 33.77 12.35
N CYS A 337 19.68 34.36 12.42
CA CYS A 337 19.51 35.79 12.62
C CYS A 337 20.22 36.24 13.90
N GLU A 338 21.17 37.18 13.77
CA GLU A 338 21.90 37.79 14.90
C GLU A 338 20.99 38.62 15.84
N GLY A 339 19.74 38.84 15.44
CA GLY A 339 18.68 39.35 16.31
C GLY A 339 18.28 38.37 17.43
N GLY A 340 18.69 37.10 17.35
CA GLY A 340 18.41 36.06 18.33
C GLY A 340 16.99 35.51 18.28
N CYS A 341 16.28 35.68 17.16
CA CYS A 341 14.92 35.20 16.98
C CYS A 341 14.82 33.76 16.46
N GLY A 342 15.94 33.14 16.09
CA GLY A 342 15.99 31.79 15.51
C GLY A 342 15.54 31.70 14.04
N THR A 343 15.32 32.84 13.37
CA THR A 343 15.05 32.85 11.92
C THR A 343 16.33 32.54 11.17
N VAL A 344 16.27 31.58 10.25
CA VAL A 344 17.39 31.25 9.37
C VAL A 344 17.42 32.19 8.17
N LEU A 345 18.61 32.65 7.79
CA LEU A 345 18.86 33.56 6.68
C LEU A 345 19.79 32.90 5.67
N ASP A 346 19.53 33.12 4.37
CA ASP A 346 20.48 32.78 3.31
C ASP A 346 21.42 33.97 3.07
N ILE A 347 22.70 33.81 3.41
CA ILE A 347 23.71 34.81 3.11
C ILE A 347 24.33 34.54 1.75
N GLY A 348 23.98 35.41 0.80
CA GLY A 348 24.74 35.57 -0.43
C GLY A 348 26.22 35.91 -0.14
N PRO A 349 27.11 35.79 -1.14
CA PRO A 349 28.56 35.92 -0.96
C PRO A 349 29.08 37.32 -0.54
N ASP A 350 28.23 38.32 -0.31
CA ASP A 350 28.63 39.65 0.13
C ASP A 350 28.73 39.71 1.67
N GLU A 351 29.96 39.81 2.17
CA GLU A 351 30.33 39.73 3.60
C GLU A 351 29.95 40.96 4.46
N ASP A 352 29.45 42.04 3.85
CA ASP A 352 29.21 43.34 4.53
C ASP A 352 27.72 43.57 4.92
N ALA A 353 26.84 42.57 4.77
CA ALA A 353 25.41 42.70 5.08
C ALA A 353 25.10 42.50 6.58
N ILE A 354 24.16 43.27 7.12
CA ILE A 354 23.63 43.07 8.47
C ILE A 354 22.85 41.75 8.51
N HIS A 355 23.34 40.76 9.26
CA HIS A 355 22.77 39.42 9.38
C HIS A 355 21.57 39.32 10.33
N ILE A 356 20.62 40.25 10.19
CA ILE A 356 19.43 40.35 11.04
C ILE A 356 18.19 40.30 10.16
N CYS A 357 17.23 39.44 10.51
CA CYS A 357 15.97 39.32 9.78
C CYS A 357 15.15 40.62 9.86
N ARG A 358 14.27 40.83 8.86
CA ARG A 358 13.42 42.03 8.76
C ARG A 358 12.62 42.30 10.04
N ASN A 359 12.02 41.26 10.63
CA ASN A 359 11.24 41.39 11.86
C ASN A 359 12.10 41.88 13.04
N CYS A 360 13.33 41.38 13.18
CA CYS A 360 14.26 41.85 14.22
C CYS A 360 14.74 43.27 13.96
N ILE A 361 14.95 43.66 12.70
CA ILE A 361 15.28 45.03 12.33
C ILE A 361 14.13 45.98 12.69
N GLU A 362 12.90 45.66 12.27
CA GLU A 362 11.70 46.45 12.57
C GLU A 362 11.45 46.57 14.08
N ASN A 363 11.59 45.46 14.83
CA ASN A 363 11.48 45.47 16.29
C ASN A 363 12.56 46.31 16.98
N ARG A 364 13.78 46.38 16.42
CA ARG A 364 14.83 47.26 16.94
C ARG A 364 14.49 48.72 16.70
N TYR A 365 14.00 49.07 15.50
CA TYR A 365 13.61 50.46 15.18
C TYR A 365 12.36 50.92 15.95
N ALA A 366 11.39 50.05 16.21
CA ALA A 366 10.19 50.38 16.99
C ALA A 366 10.47 50.68 18.48
N ARG A 367 11.69 50.39 18.97
CA ARG A 367 12.13 50.72 20.34
C ARG A 367 12.83 52.08 20.44
N PHE A 368 13.06 52.75 19.31
CA PHE A 368 13.53 54.13 19.21
C PHE A 368 12.36 55.04 18.79
#